data_AF-A0A558HI48-F1
#
_entry.id   AF-A0A558HI48-F1
#
_cell.length_a   1.000
_cell.length_b   1.000
_cell.length_c   1.000
_cell.angle_alpha   90.00
_cell.angle_beta   90.00
_cell.angle_gamma   90.00
#
_symmetry.space_group_name_H-M   'P 1'
#
loop_
_entity.id
_entity.type
_entity.pdbx_description
1 polymer ?
#
loop_
_entity_poly.entity_id
_entity_poly.type
_entity_poly.pdbx_seq_one_letter_code
_entity_poly.pdbx_strand_id
1 'polypeptide(L)'
;MMNKLIDAINVRAQAAGFQLLDDSQALLVNDDNWPEAQLENRLSYWFSEFASILLVEIDCDTYAEAWNLSKRAETYLDAALVQREKDGTFVDGYLVLAITQMNDDLKPFIEEVERDTRFVRKHVVYEGGYGWERYERITPLGLVSSVDKVQGTEFIPDTEESSRLLASLARLGSRELAKAHGKEWDLNE
;
A
#
# COMPACT_ATOMS: atom_id res chain seq x y z
N MET A 1 -18.81 -4.01 -7.22
CA MET A 1 -17.46 -4.61 -7.20
C MET A 1 -16.61 -4.05 -6.06
N MET A 2 -16.89 -2.83 -5.59
CA MET A 2 -16.30 -2.25 -4.39
C MET A 2 -16.32 -3.16 -3.14
N ASN A 3 -17.46 -3.82 -2.85
CA ASN A 3 -17.55 -4.76 -1.72
C ASN A 3 -16.51 -5.88 -1.77
N LYS A 4 -16.14 -6.36 -2.97
CA LYS A 4 -15.09 -7.39 -3.10
C LYS A 4 -13.70 -6.87 -2.72
N LEU A 5 -13.41 -5.59 -2.98
CA LEU A 5 -12.17 -4.93 -2.57
C LEU A 5 -12.13 -4.79 -1.05
N ILE A 6 -13.22 -4.30 -0.46
CA ILE A 6 -13.37 -4.17 0.99
C ILE A 6 -13.17 -5.52 1.67
N ASP A 7 -13.86 -6.58 1.19
CA ASP A 7 -13.73 -7.94 1.73
C ASP A 7 -12.30 -8.47 1.61
N ALA A 8 -11.65 -8.27 0.46
CA ALA A 8 -10.29 -8.73 0.22
C ALA A 8 -9.27 -8.04 1.15
N ILE A 9 -9.41 -6.72 1.36
CA ILE A 9 -8.59 -5.98 2.32
C ILE A 9 -8.91 -6.44 3.75
N ASN A 10 -10.19 -6.58 4.10
CA ASN A 10 -10.62 -6.96 5.43
C ASN A 10 -10.07 -8.32 5.86
N VAL A 11 -10.16 -9.35 5.02
CA VAL A 11 -9.61 -10.69 5.31
C VAL A 11 -8.12 -10.61 5.66
N ARG A 12 -7.37 -9.75 4.97
CA ARG A 12 -5.92 -9.62 5.16
C ARG A 12 -5.55 -8.73 6.34
N ALA A 13 -6.29 -7.65 6.52
CA ALA A 13 -6.16 -6.77 7.66
C ALA A 13 -6.39 -7.58 8.95
N GLN A 14 -7.46 -8.38 9.01
CA GLN A 14 -7.75 -9.26 10.14
C GLN A 14 -6.65 -10.32 10.35
N ALA A 15 -6.16 -10.96 9.28
CA ALA A 15 -5.05 -11.91 9.37
C ALA A 15 -3.76 -11.27 9.90
N ALA A 16 -3.55 -9.98 9.66
CA ALA A 16 -2.44 -9.18 10.17
C ALA A 16 -2.71 -8.54 11.54
N GLY A 17 -3.84 -8.84 12.18
CA GLY A 17 -4.20 -8.35 13.51
C GLY A 17 -4.83 -6.95 13.55
N PHE A 18 -5.25 -6.41 12.41
CA PHE A 18 -6.03 -5.17 12.37
C PHE A 18 -7.49 -5.43 12.72
N GLN A 19 -8.10 -4.45 13.36
CA GLN A 19 -9.51 -4.38 13.68
C GLN A 19 -10.19 -3.43 12.68
N LEU A 20 -11.37 -3.81 12.21
CA LEU A 20 -12.22 -2.93 11.42
C LEU A 20 -12.91 -1.94 12.36
N LEU A 21 -12.85 -0.65 12.04
CA LEU A 21 -13.65 0.34 12.72
C LEU A 21 -15.10 0.24 12.25
N ASP A 22 -16.03 0.19 13.20
CA ASP A 22 -17.45 0.16 12.91
C ASP A 22 -17.89 1.47 12.23
N ASP A 23 -18.75 1.39 11.22
CA ASP A 23 -19.21 2.55 10.44
C ASP A 23 -19.94 3.59 11.31
N SER A 24 -20.49 3.14 12.44
CA SER A 24 -21.14 3.98 13.44
C SER A 24 -20.16 4.88 14.23
N GLN A 25 -18.86 4.62 14.15
CA GLN A 25 -17.83 5.32 14.90
C GLN A 25 -17.13 6.39 14.04
N ALA A 26 -17.10 7.61 14.56
CA ALA A 26 -16.30 8.68 13.98
C ALA A 26 -14.81 8.38 14.18
N LEU A 27 -14.02 8.58 13.12
CA LEU A 27 -12.56 8.38 13.16
C LEU A 27 -11.87 9.44 14.03
N LEU A 28 -12.33 10.67 13.88
CA LEU A 28 -11.83 11.85 14.56
C LEU A 28 -12.87 12.30 15.57
N VAL A 29 -12.40 12.64 16.77
CA VAL A 29 -13.22 13.44 17.69
C VAL A 29 -13.42 14.82 17.06
N ASN A 30 -14.61 15.39 17.18
CA ASN A 30 -14.89 16.78 16.78
C ASN A 30 -13.89 17.71 17.47
N ASP A 31 -12.99 18.29 16.68
CA ASP A 31 -11.93 19.20 17.12
C ASP A 31 -11.76 20.25 16.02
N ASP A 32 -11.71 21.52 16.43
CA ASP A 32 -11.67 22.69 15.56
C ASP A 32 -10.41 22.73 14.67
N ASN A 33 -9.40 21.91 14.98
CA ASN A 33 -8.15 21.84 14.22
C ASN A 33 -8.26 20.95 12.96
N TRP A 34 -9.33 20.17 12.81
CA TRP A 34 -9.49 19.25 11.67
C TRP A 34 -10.56 19.75 10.70
N PRO A 35 -10.25 19.81 9.39
CA PRO A 35 -11.15 20.41 8.42
C PRO A 35 -12.48 19.64 8.28
N GLU A 36 -12.50 18.33 8.55
CA GLU A 36 -13.67 17.47 8.35
C GLU A 36 -13.72 16.37 9.42
N ALA A 37 -14.84 16.28 10.16
CA ALA A 37 -15.06 15.21 11.16
C ALA A 37 -15.31 13.83 10.50
N GLN A 38 -15.87 13.84 9.29
CA GLN A 38 -16.12 12.66 8.48
C GLN A 38 -15.70 12.92 7.04
N LEU A 39 -15.02 11.93 6.46
CA LEU A 39 -14.62 11.94 5.06
C LEU A 39 -15.70 11.22 4.25
N GLU A 40 -16.41 11.95 3.38
CA GLU A 40 -17.60 11.44 2.66
C GLU A 40 -17.29 10.23 1.76
N ASN A 41 -16.12 10.21 1.12
CA ASN A 41 -15.68 9.13 0.25
C ASN A 41 -14.93 8.02 1.01
N ARG A 42 -15.01 7.97 2.34
CA ARG A 42 -14.46 6.87 3.14
C ARG A 42 -15.29 5.60 2.94
N LEU A 43 -14.61 4.54 2.52
CA LEU A 43 -15.22 3.22 2.39
C LEU A 43 -15.02 2.38 3.65
N SER A 44 -13.81 2.37 4.22
CA SER A 44 -13.49 1.55 5.38
C SER A 44 -12.23 2.04 6.08
N TYR A 45 -12.11 1.74 7.37
CA TYR A 45 -10.91 2.01 8.15
C TYR A 45 -10.54 0.82 9.02
N TRP A 46 -9.28 0.41 8.96
CA TRP A 46 -8.73 -0.63 9.81
C TRP A 46 -7.61 -0.08 10.68
N PHE A 47 -7.46 -0.60 11.88
CA PHE A 47 -6.41 -0.16 12.80
C PHE A 47 -5.85 -1.30 13.62
N SER A 48 -4.57 -1.20 13.95
CA SER A 48 -3.86 -2.01 14.95
C SER A 48 -3.08 -1.08 15.87
N GLU A 49 -2.42 -1.60 16.90
CA GLU A 49 -1.61 -0.78 17.82
C GLU A 49 -0.52 0.05 17.12
N PHE A 50 -0.04 -0.39 15.95
CA PHE A 50 1.10 0.22 15.26
C PHE A 50 0.79 0.80 13.88
N ALA A 51 -0.43 0.59 13.36
CA ALA A 51 -0.77 1.06 12.01
C ALA A 51 -2.27 1.34 11.83
N SER A 52 -2.57 2.16 10.82
CA SER A 52 -3.92 2.43 10.31
C SER A 52 -3.96 2.27 8.80
N ILE A 53 -5.07 1.73 8.30
CA ILE A 53 -5.36 1.61 6.87
C ILE A 53 -6.67 2.35 6.62
N LEU A 54 -6.64 3.36 5.74
CA LEU A 54 -7.83 4.06 5.27
C LEU A 54 -8.07 3.72 3.80
N LEU A 55 -9.26 3.23 3.49
CA LEU A 55 -9.71 3.01 2.11
C LEU A 55 -10.72 4.08 1.73
N VAL A 56 -10.46 4.77 0.61
CA VAL A 56 -11.33 5.81 0.06
C VAL A 56 -11.63 5.57 -1.39
N GLU A 57 -12.83 5.97 -1.81
CA GLU A 57 -13.26 5.97 -3.21
C GLU A 57 -12.81 7.27 -3.90
N ILE A 58 -12.28 7.14 -5.11
CA ILE A 58 -11.97 8.26 -6.00
C ILE A 58 -12.85 8.09 -7.23
N ASP A 59 -14.06 8.63 -7.14
CA ASP A 59 -15.06 8.64 -8.21
C ASP A 59 -15.05 10.02 -8.88
N CYS A 60 -14.07 10.23 -9.76
CA CYS A 60 -13.94 11.46 -10.55
C CYS A 60 -13.15 11.19 -11.84
N ASP A 61 -13.31 12.08 -12.82
CA ASP A 61 -12.75 11.88 -14.16
C ASP A 61 -11.52 12.76 -14.44
N THR A 62 -11.18 13.67 -13.52
CA THR A 62 -10.12 14.67 -13.74
C THR A 62 -8.97 14.53 -12.75
N TYR A 63 -7.76 14.80 -13.24
CA TYR A 63 -6.55 14.88 -12.43
C TYR A 63 -6.71 15.79 -11.21
N ALA A 64 -7.25 17.00 -11.42
CA ALA A 64 -7.34 18.03 -10.40
C ALA A 64 -8.27 17.63 -9.24
N GLU A 65 -9.40 16.98 -9.56
CA GLU A 65 -10.35 16.49 -8.57
C GLU A 65 -9.77 15.29 -7.82
N ALA A 66 -9.18 14.33 -8.53
CA ALA A 66 -8.52 13.17 -7.92
C ALA A 66 -7.42 13.59 -6.94
N TRP A 67 -6.62 14.59 -7.34
CA TRP A 67 -5.58 15.17 -6.49
C TRP A 67 -6.14 15.82 -5.24
N ASN A 68 -7.22 16.60 -5.38
CA ASN A 68 -7.86 17.25 -4.23
C ASN A 68 -8.46 16.22 -3.25
N LEU A 69 -9.17 15.21 -3.77
CA LEU A 69 -9.73 14.13 -2.96
C LEU A 69 -8.64 13.32 -2.23
N SER A 70 -7.55 13.01 -2.94
CA SER A 70 -6.36 12.36 -2.35
C SER A 70 -5.76 13.17 -1.21
N LYS A 71 -5.57 14.49 -1.42
CA LYS A 71 -5.02 15.38 -0.39
C LYS A 71 -5.91 15.49 0.83
N ARG A 72 -7.23 15.59 0.63
CA ARG A 72 -8.21 15.58 1.73
C ARG A 72 -8.13 14.27 2.52
N ALA A 73 -8.10 13.13 1.83
CA ALA A 73 -7.99 11.82 2.47
C ALA A 73 -6.65 11.63 3.21
N GLU A 74 -5.55 12.14 2.66
CA GLU A 74 -4.22 12.16 3.29
C GLU A 74 -4.24 12.98 4.58
N THR A 75 -4.73 14.22 4.54
CA THR A 75 -4.85 15.08 5.74
C THR A 75 -5.77 14.47 6.78
N TYR A 76 -6.86 13.83 6.35
CA TYR A 76 -7.79 13.14 7.25
C TYR A 76 -7.13 11.96 7.96
N LEU A 77 -6.35 11.13 7.24
CA LEU A 77 -5.62 10.02 7.84
C LEU A 77 -4.53 10.53 8.78
N ASP A 78 -3.76 11.54 8.37
CA ASP A 78 -2.71 12.16 9.20
C ASP A 78 -3.27 12.66 10.54
N ALA A 79 -4.36 13.41 10.50
CA ALA A 79 -5.09 13.86 11.69
C ALA A 79 -5.47 12.69 12.62
N ALA A 80 -5.92 11.58 12.03
CA ALA A 80 -6.33 10.40 12.78
C ALA A 80 -5.15 9.70 13.43
N LEU A 81 -4.01 9.63 12.74
CA LEU A 81 -2.77 9.09 13.30
C LEU A 81 -2.34 9.95 14.48
N VAL A 82 -2.29 11.27 14.33
CA VAL A 82 -1.92 12.20 15.42
C VAL A 82 -2.80 12.01 16.67
N GLN A 83 -4.11 11.77 16.52
CA GLN A 83 -4.98 11.48 17.66
C GLN A 83 -4.68 10.13 18.35
N ARG A 84 -4.19 9.15 17.59
CA ARG A 84 -3.84 7.81 18.07
C ARG A 84 -2.44 7.75 18.68
N GLU A 85 -1.53 8.60 18.21
CA GLU A 85 -0.17 8.76 18.72
C GLU A 85 -0.19 9.45 20.10
N LYS A 86 -0.56 8.68 21.13
CA LYS A 86 -0.44 9.09 22.53
C LYS A 86 0.78 8.42 23.17
N ASP A 87 1.45 9.14 24.06
CA ASP A 87 2.52 8.62 24.91
C ASP A 87 3.70 7.97 24.17
N GLY A 88 4.12 8.55 23.03
CA GLY A 88 5.36 8.16 22.34
C GLY A 88 5.25 6.93 21.42
N THR A 89 4.03 6.46 21.15
CA THR A 89 3.77 5.42 20.15
C THR A 89 3.62 6.09 18.78
N PHE A 90 4.39 5.64 17.78
CA PHE A 90 4.25 6.05 16.38
C PHE A 90 3.34 5.06 15.65
N VAL A 91 2.40 5.58 14.86
CA VAL A 91 1.43 4.76 14.13
C VAL A 91 1.62 4.96 12.62
N ASP A 92 1.91 3.88 11.89
CA ASP A 92 2.05 3.93 10.44
C ASP A 92 0.70 4.15 9.74
N GLY A 93 0.66 5.10 8.80
CA GLY A 93 -0.50 5.35 7.95
C GLY A 93 -0.39 4.73 6.56
N TYR A 94 -1.42 3.96 6.16
CA TYR A 94 -1.59 3.43 4.81
C TYR A 94 -2.89 3.97 4.20
N LEU A 95 -2.79 4.80 3.17
CA LEU A 95 -3.92 5.32 2.42
C LEU A 95 -4.10 4.52 1.13
N VAL A 96 -5.27 3.91 0.95
CA VAL A 96 -5.65 3.18 -0.26
C VAL A 96 -6.70 3.99 -1.02
N LEU A 97 -6.35 4.41 -2.22
CA LEU A 97 -7.20 5.15 -3.15
C LEU A 97 -7.79 4.17 -4.17
N ALA A 98 -9.11 3.99 -4.16
CA ALA A 98 -9.83 3.14 -5.10
C ALA A 98 -10.44 3.97 -6.23
N ILE A 99 -9.81 3.92 -7.41
CA ILE A 99 -10.27 4.61 -8.62
C ILE A 99 -11.30 3.74 -9.35
N THR A 100 -12.54 4.21 -9.41
CA THR A 100 -13.64 3.51 -10.10
C THR A 100 -13.67 3.77 -11.60
N GLN A 101 -13.19 4.93 -12.05
CA GLN A 101 -13.29 5.37 -13.44
C GLN A 101 -11.91 5.64 -14.05
N MET A 102 -11.14 4.57 -14.28
CA MET A 102 -9.79 4.70 -14.82
C MET A 102 -9.78 5.29 -16.23
N ASN A 103 -9.02 6.37 -16.44
CA ASN A 103 -8.88 7.04 -17.73
C ASN A 103 -7.43 7.55 -17.95
N ASP A 104 -7.15 8.09 -19.13
CA ASP A 104 -5.79 8.57 -19.47
C ASP A 104 -5.36 9.82 -18.68
N ASP A 105 -6.31 10.64 -18.22
CA ASP A 105 -6.03 11.84 -17.40
C ASP A 105 -5.64 11.49 -15.95
N LEU A 106 -6.09 10.33 -15.47
CA LEU A 106 -5.76 9.82 -14.14
C LEU A 106 -4.42 9.08 -14.07
N LYS A 107 -3.86 8.60 -15.19
CA LYS A 107 -2.56 7.91 -15.20
C LYS A 107 -1.42 8.76 -14.58
N PRO A 108 -1.23 10.03 -14.98
CA PRO A 108 -0.24 10.90 -14.34
C PRO A 108 -0.52 11.11 -12.84
N PHE A 109 -1.79 11.21 -12.44
CA PHE A 109 -2.18 11.32 -11.05
C PHE A 109 -1.69 10.14 -10.22
N ILE A 110 -1.86 8.91 -10.73
CA ILE A 110 -1.43 7.69 -10.03
C ILE A 110 0.09 7.69 -9.83
N GLU A 111 0.85 8.03 -10.87
CA GLU A 111 2.31 8.07 -10.78
C GLU A 111 2.81 9.12 -9.79
N GLU A 112 2.17 10.29 -9.74
CA GLU A 112 2.53 11.36 -8.82
C GLU A 112 2.14 11.03 -7.37
N VAL A 113 0.96 10.47 -7.14
CA VAL A 113 0.46 10.20 -5.79
C VAL A 113 1.21 9.05 -5.12
N GLU A 114 1.58 7.99 -5.86
CA GLU A 114 2.36 6.88 -5.29
C GLU A 114 3.81 7.28 -4.98
N ARG A 115 4.37 8.26 -5.70
CA ARG A 115 5.68 8.84 -5.41
C ARG A 115 5.65 9.83 -4.24
N ASP A 116 4.48 10.38 -3.92
CA ASP A 116 4.32 11.32 -2.81
C ASP A 116 4.26 10.59 -1.47
N THR A 117 5.42 10.40 -0.85
CA THR A 117 5.56 9.73 0.45
C THR A 117 5.38 10.69 1.64
N ARG A 118 4.80 11.88 1.45
CA ARG A 118 4.51 12.80 2.56
C ARG A 118 3.38 12.23 3.42
N PHE A 119 3.47 12.44 4.73
CA PHE A 119 2.51 12.05 5.78
C PHE A 119 2.22 10.54 5.91
N VAL A 120 1.72 9.90 4.86
CA VAL A 120 1.27 8.51 4.86
C VAL A 120 1.74 7.77 3.60
N ARG A 121 1.80 6.44 3.67
CA ARG A 121 2.10 5.62 2.49
C ARG A 121 0.85 5.47 1.65
N LYS A 122 0.93 5.83 0.38
CA LYS A 122 -0.22 5.86 -0.54
C LYS A 122 -0.18 4.67 -1.49
N HIS A 123 -1.35 4.13 -1.76
CA HIS A 123 -1.57 2.99 -2.63
C HIS A 123 -2.73 3.28 -3.54
N VAL A 124 -2.58 3.04 -4.83
CA VAL A 124 -3.70 3.16 -5.76
C VAL A 124 -4.13 1.78 -6.24
N VAL A 125 -5.44 1.55 -6.23
CA VAL A 125 -6.09 0.44 -6.92
C VAL A 125 -7.12 1.01 -7.90
N TYR A 126 -7.26 0.39 -9.05
CA TYR A 126 -8.23 0.82 -10.07
C TYR A 126 -9.10 -0.36 -10.52
N GLU A 127 -10.32 -0.06 -10.95
CA GLU A 127 -11.21 -1.07 -11.51
C GLU A 127 -10.87 -1.33 -12.99
N GLY A 128 -10.18 -2.45 -13.25
CA GLY A 128 -9.84 -2.93 -14.58
C GLY A 128 -10.87 -3.91 -15.14
N GLY A 129 -10.62 -4.40 -16.36
CA GLY A 129 -11.53 -5.31 -17.07
C GLY A 129 -11.74 -6.67 -16.40
N TYR A 130 -10.81 -7.09 -15.52
CA TYR A 130 -10.87 -8.35 -14.78
C TYR A 130 -11.09 -8.17 -13.27
N GLY A 131 -11.37 -6.94 -12.83
CA GLY A 131 -11.59 -6.58 -11.42
C GLY A 131 -10.60 -5.52 -10.93
N TRP A 132 -10.41 -5.45 -9.61
CA TRP A 132 -9.50 -4.49 -9.01
C TRP A 132 -8.04 -4.85 -9.28
N GLU A 133 -7.34 -3.93 -9.92
CA GLU A 133 -5.94 -4.05 -10.33
C GLU A 133 -5.09 -2.96 -9.65
N ARG A 134 -3.79 -3.18 -9.62
CA ARG A 134 -2.80 -2.22 -9.09
C ARG A 134 -2.03 -1.60 -10.24
N TYR A 135 -1.67 -0.32 -10.10
CA TYR A 135 -0.92 0.37 -11.13
C TYR A 135 0.57 -0.01 -11.09
N GLU A 136 1.32 0.20 -10.00
CA GLU A 136 2.72 -0.27 -9.91
C GLU A 136 3.21 -0.67 -8.49
N ARG A 137 4.46 -1.14 -8.43
CA ARG A 137 5.01 -2.20 -7.56
C ARG A 137 5.74 -1.66 -6.31
N ILE A 138 5.09 -0.92 -5.42
CA ILE A 138 5.70 -0.52 -4.13
C ILE A 138 4.70 -0.66 -2.96
N THR A 139 5.08 -1.47 -1.94
CA THR A 139 4.60 -1.60 -0.53
C THR A 139 3.57 -2.70 -0.13
N PRO A 140 3.50 -3.07 1.19
CA PRO A 140 3.67 -4.42 1.74
C PRO A 140 2.37 -5.18 1.97
N LEU A 141 1.22 -4.56 1.68
CA LEU A 141 -0.06 -5.23 1.60
C LEU A 141 -0.02 -5.99 0.29
N GLY A 142 0.39 -7.25 0.33
CA GLY A 142 0.51 -8.13 -0.83
C GLY A 142 -0.86 -8.40 -1.46
N LEU A 143 -1.48 -7.39 -2.10
CA LEU A 143 -2.58 -7.47 -3.07
C LEU A 143 -2.12 -8.19 -4.34
N VAL A 144 -1.65 -9.42 -4.15
CA VAL A 144 -1.56 -10.38 -5.24
C VAL A 144 -2.92 -11.06 -5.34
N SER A 145 -3.45 -11.05 -6.55
CA SER A 145 -4.54 -11.90 -7.01
C SER A 145 -4.27 -13.35 -6.64
N SER A 146 -5.34 -14.12 -6.47
CA SER A 146 -5.30 -15.58 -6.40
C SER A 146 -4.79 -16.16 -7.73
N VAL A 147 -3.50 -16.03 -7.98
CA VAL A 147 -2.74 -16.77 -8.98
C VAL A 147 -1.73 -17.53 -8.17
N ASP A 148 -1.93 -18.86 -8.15
CA ASP A 148 -1.13 -19.91 -7.56
C ASP A 148 -0.20 -19.51 -6.42
N LYS A 149 -0.37 -20.17 -5.26
CA LYS A 149 0.69 -20.28 -4.26
C LYS A 149 1.98 -20.67 -5.00
N VAL A 150 2.79 -19.68 -5.38
CA VAL A 150 4.23 -19.86 -5.49
C VAL A 150 4.56 -20.29 -4.08
N GLN A 151 4.76 -21.59 -3.89
CA GLN A 151 5.37 -22.09 -2.69
C GLN A 151 6.63 -21.24 -2.55
N GLY A 152 6.61 -20.31 -1.60
CA GLY A 152 7.81 -19.56 -1.27
C GLY A 152 8.83 -20.65 -0.99
N THR A 153 9.84 -20.74 -1.86
CA THR A 153 10.97 -21.62 -1.61
C THR A 153 11.48 -21.23 -0.25
N GLU A 154 11.28 -22.11 0.71
CA GLU A 154 11.71 -21.93 2.08
C GLU A 154 13.20 -21.59 1.99
N PHE A 155 13.60 -20.42 2.49
CA PHE A 155 15.01 -20.06 2.50
C PHE A 155 15.70 -21.03 3.46
N ILE A 156 16.41 -22.01 2.91
CA ILE A 156 17.19 -22.96 3.68
C ILE A 156 18.60 -22.37 3.81
N PRO A 157 18.99 -21.84 4.99
CA PRO A 157 20.38 -21.48 5.22
C PRO A 157 21.25 -22.74 5.13
N ASP A 158 22.51 -22.58 4.75
CA ASP A 158 23.54 -23.63 4.72
C ASP A 158 23.42 -24.69 3.60
N THR A 159 22.83 -24.35 2.46
CA THR A 159 22.99 -25.17 1.26
C THR A 159 24.42 -25.09 0.71
N GLU A 160 24.85 -26.12 -0.02
CA GLU A 160 26.16 -26.11 -0.68
C GLU A 160 26.29 -24.92 -1.66
N GLU A 161 25.19 -24.48 -2.26
CA GLU A 161 25.11 -23.30 -3.13
C GLU A 161 25.36 -22.01 -2.35
N SER A 162 24.75 -21.85 -1.18
CA SER A 162 24.98 -20.67 -0.32
C SER A 162 26.44 -20.59 0.15
N SER A 163 27.06 -21.74 0.47
CA SER A 163 28.47 -21.83 0.85
C SER A 163 29.40 -21.46 -0.31
N ARG A 164 29.10 -21.93 -1.53
CA ARG A 164 29.86 -21.58 -2.74
C ARG A 164 29.74 -20.10 -3.09
N LEU A 165 28.57 -19.51 -2.91
CA LEU A 165 28.34 -18.08 -3.13
C LEU A 165 29.16 -17.24 -2.15
N LEU A 166 29.13 -17.59 -0.85
CA LEU A 166 29.91 -16.91 0.18
C LEU A 166 31.43 -17.05 -0.05
N ALA A 167 31.91 -18.24 -0.42
CA ALA A 167 33.32 -18.44 -0.77
C ALA A 167 33.73 -17.62 -2.01
N SER A 168 32.85 -17.53 -3.00
CA SER A 168 33.08 -16.72 -4.21
C SER A 168 33.07 -15.22 -3.91
N LEU A 169 32.18 -14.77 -3.03
CA LEU A 169 32.12 -13.39 -2.53
C LEU A 169 33.40 -13.03 -1.76
N ALA A 170 33.88 -13.90 -0.88
CA ALA A 170 35.11 -13.70 -0.13
C ALA A 170 36.35 -13.65 -1.05
N ARG A 171 36.35 -14.41 -2.14
CA ARG A 171 37.47 -14.47 -3.09
C ARG A 171 37.49 -13.32 -4.11
N LEU A 172 36.33 -12.95 -4.65
CA LEU A 172 36.21 -12.03 -5.79
C LEU A 172 35.75 -10.62 -5.39
N GLY A 173 35.13 -10.48 -4.21
CA GLY A 173 34.46 -9.26 -3.80
C GLY A 173 33.11 -9.04 -4.50
N SER A 174 32.29 -8.15 -3.93
CA SER A 174 30.90 -7.93 -4.33
C SER A 174 30.74 -7.49 -5.80
N ARG A 175 31.62 -6.62 -6.29
CA ARG A 175 31.50 -6.00 -7.63
C ARG A 175 31.77 -6.98 -8.78
N GLU A 176 32.78 -7.83 -8.65
CA GLU A 176 33.15 -8.79 -9.69
C GLU A 176 32.21 -10.01 -9.67
N LEU A 177 31.75 -10.42 -8.50
CA LEU A 177 30.72 -11.46 -8.36
C LEU A 177 29.40 -11.02 -9.03
N ALA A 178 28.98 -9.77 -8.82
CA ALA A 178 27.77 -9.22 -9.45
C ALA A 178 27.87 -9.16 -10.98
N LYS A 179 29.05 -8.89 -11.56
CA LYS A 179 29.24 -8.95 -13.02
C LYS A 179 29.19 -10.38 -13.56
N ALA A 180 29.73 -11.35 -12.82
CA ALA A 180 29.73 -12.75 -13.21
C ALA A 180 28.31 -13.32 -13.27
N HIS A 181 27.48 -13.02 -12.26
CA HIS A 181 26.07 -13.44 -12.21
C HIS A 181 25.12 -12.51 -12.98
N GLY A 182 25.48 -11.26 -13.20
CA GLY A 182 24.69 -10.32 -14.01
C GLY A 182 24.57 -10.76 -15.47
N LYS A 183 25.51 -11.55 -15.98
CA LYS A 183 25.41 -12.18 -17.32
C LYS A 183 24.48 -13.39 -17.37
N GLU A 184 24.16 -14.02 -16.24
CA GLU A 184 23.15 -15.10 -16.19
C GLU A 184 21.73 -14.53 -16.22
N TRP A 185 21.56 -13.22 -15.96
CA TRP A 185 20.28 -12.53 -15.83
C TRP A 185 20.25 -11.36 -16.84
N ASP A 186 20.35 -11.67 -18.13
CA ASP A 186 20.07 -10.67 -19.16
C ASP A 186 18.55 -10.39 -19.14
N LEU A 187 18.13 -9.42 -18.34
CA LEU A 187 16.74 -8.99 -18.18
C LEU A 187 16.25 -8.13 -19.37
N ASN A 188 16.96 -8.17 -20.50
CA ASN A 188 16.74 -7.31 -21.68
C ASN A 188 16.72 -8.09 -23.02
N GLU A 189 16.30 -9.37 -23.03
CA GLU A 189 15.74 -10.00 -24.24
C GLU A 189 14.22 -10.19 -24.10
#